data_AF-A0A2N2UIH8-F1
#
_entry.id   AF-A0A2N2UIH8-F1
#
_cell.length_a   1.000
_cell.length_b   1.000
_cell.length_c   1.000
_cell.angle_alpha   90.00
_cell.angle_beta   90.00
_cell.angle_gamma   90.00
#
_symmetry.space_group_name_H-M   'P 1'
#
loop_
_entity.id
_entity.type
_entity.pdbx_description
1 polymer ?
#
loop_
_entity_poly.entity_id
_entity_poly.type
_entity_poly.pdbx_seq_one_letter_code
_entity_poly.pdbx_strand_id
1 'polypeptide(L)'
;MPSVSVWRRLGRWGLFSASLLLCSVFPSHAASKDEVASAFARQARYLAEEALSYEHGEGVRRDPEHAAVLYCESARLGDPEAMYALGWMYANARGVVRNDEYAGTLFAMAAFLGNAHAEKMTRYTGDYTGAVPDCLHPPASTLLAEWPADELIAAMSGDRQRIARLLVEHAPRYGIRPRFALAIALAESNLNPSALSPKNAMGVMQLIPETAERFNVRKPLDPEENIKGGLAYLRWLLAYFEGDI
;
A
#
# COMPACT_ATOMS: atom_id res chain seq x y z
N MET A 1 15.31 90.48 -42.51
CA MET A 1 15.24 91.13 -41.18
C MET A 1 13.88 90.85 -40.57
N PRO A 2 13.68 90.59 -39.26
CA PRO A 2 14.49 89.99 -38.16
C PRO A 2 13.90 88.59 -37.74
N SER A 3 14.62 87.67 -37.04
CA SER A 3 14.79 87.50 -35.57
C SER A 3 13.45 87.31 -34.81
N VAL A 4 13.18 86.37 -33.88
CA VAL A 4 13.98 85.63 -32.88
C VAL A 4 13.17 84.40 -32.35
N SER A 5 13.91 83.37 -31.86
CA SER A 5 13.70 82.52 -30.66
C SER A 5 12.44 81.63 -30.41
N VAL A 6 12.67 80.37 -29.96
CA VAL A 6 12.41 79.83 -28.60
C VAL A 6 12.26 78.28 -28.59
N TRP A 7 13.24 77.62 -27.95
CA TRP A 7 13.25 76.46 -27.03
C TRP A 7 12.27 75.25 -27.05
N ARG A 8 12.89 74.07 -26.76
CA ARG A 8 12.47 72.91 -25.88
C ARG A 8 11.43 71.93 -26.45
N ARG A 9 11.43 70.62 -26.20
CA ARG A 9 12.32 69.61 -25.56
C ARG A 9 11.66 68.23 -25.82
N LEU A 10 12.49 67.17 -25.88
CA LEU A 10 12.23 65.80 -25.42
C LEU A 10 11.16 64.94 -26.15
N GLY A 11 11.63 64.08 -27.06
CA GLY A 11 10.96 62.85 -27.49
C GLY A 11 11.61 61.63 -26.84
N ARG A 12 10.80 60.87 -26.10
CA ARG A 12 11.12 59.69 -25.27
C ARG A 12 11.94 58.62 -26.00
N TRP A 13 13.01 58.14 -25.35
CA TRP A 13 13.64 56.87 -25.67
C TRP A 13 12.83 55.75 -25.01
N GLY A 14 12.24 54.86 -25.82
CA GLY A 14 11.55 53.68 -25.32
C GLY A 14 12.55 52.67 -24.79
N LEU A 15 12.51 52.41 -23.48
CA LEU A 15 13.21 51.31 -22.84
C LEU A 15 12.46 50.01 -23.18
N PHE A 16 13.09 49.12 -23.95
CA PHE A 16 12.67 47.73 -24.07
C PHE A 16 12.91 47.05 -22.71
N SER A 17 11.84 46.78 -21.98
CA SER A 17 11.89 45.90 -20.81
C SER A 17 11.85 44.46 -21.29
N ALA A 18 13.00 43.80 -21.31
CA ALA A 18 13.09 42.37 -21.48
C ALA A 18 12.68 41.70 -20.16
N SER A 19 11.39 41.33 -20.04
CA SER A 19 10.94 40.42 -18.98
C SER A 19 11.55 39.04 -19.20
N LEU A 20 12.64 38.76 -18.48
CA LEU A 20 13.12 37.41 -18.26
C LEU A 20 12.05 36.64 -17.47
N LEU A 21 11.29 35.79 -18.18
CA LEU A 21 10.51 34.71 -17.60
C LEU A 21 11.50 33.71 -16.96
N LEU A 22 11.80 33.90 -15.68
CA LEU A 22 12.35 32.86 -14.83
C LEU A 22 11.27 31.77 -14.70
N CYS A 23 11.32 30.76 -15.58
CA CYS A 23 10.72 29.46 -15.29
C CYS A 23 11.42 28.92 -14.03
N SER A 24 10.81 29.11 -12.87
CA SER A 24 11.18 28.36 -11.67
C SER A 24 10.94 26.88 -11.98
N VAL A 25 12.03 26.16 -12.19
CA VAL A 25 12.05 24.70 -12.18
C VAL A 25 11.62 24.29 -10.78
N PHE A 26 10.34 23.98 -10.60
CA PHE A 26 9.89 23.33 -9.38
C PHE A 26 10.53 21.94 -9.36
N PRO A 27 11.37 21.61 -8.36
CA PRO A 27 11.90 20.28 -8.25
C PRO A 27 10.74 19.33 -7.95
N SER A 28 10.42 18.47 -8.91
CA SER A 28 9.50 17.34 -8.74
C SER A 28 10.07 16.40 -7.68
N HIS A 29 9.76 16.65 -6.41
CA HIS A 29 10.04 15.69 -5.35
C HIS A 29 9.00 14.59 -5.48
N ALA A 30 9.43 13.40 -5.92
CA ALA A 30 8.63 12.21 -5.78
C ALA A 30 8.37 12.00 -4.28
N ALA A 31 7.09 11.98 -3.89
CA ALA A 31 6.71 11.83 -2.49
C ALA A 31 7.38 10.58 -1.90
N SER A 32 7.99 10.74 -0.73
CA SER A 32 8.56 9.63 0.02
C SER A 32 7.45 8.64 0.41
N LYS A 33 7.82 7.39 0.66
CA LYS A 33 6.88 6.35 1.14
C LYS A 33 6.13 6.82 2.39
N ASP A 34 6.80 7.54 3.28
CA ASP A 34 6.23 8.06 4.53
C ASP A 34 5.22 9.18 4.27
N GLU A 35 5.47 10.06 3.30
CA GLU A 35 4.52 11.11 2.91
C GLU A 35 3.24 10.51 2.33
N VAL A 36 3.38 9.51 1.46
CA VAL A 36 2.24 8.79 0.87
C VAL A 36 1.44 8.05 1.96
N ALA A 37 2.12 7.32 2.85
CA ALA A 37 1.47 6.66 3.99
C ALA A 37 0.74 7.66 4.90
N SER A 38 1.36 8.81 5.19
CA SER A 38 0.74 9.86 6.00
C SER A 38 -0.50 10.47 5.34
N ALA A 39 -0.51 10.57 4.00
CA ALA A 39 -1.64 11.11 3.25
C ALA A 39 -2.83 10.14 3.29
N PHE A 40 -2.58 8.84 3.07
CA PHE A 40 -3.61 7.82 3.24
C PHE A 40 -4.17 7.79 4.66
N ALA A 41 -3.32 7.87 5.69
CA ALA A 41 -3.79 7.89 7.08
C ALA A 41 -4.64 9.14 7.39
N ARG A 42 -4.34 10.31 6.80
CA ARG A 42 -5.20 11.51 6.95
C ARG A 42 -6.54 11.34 6.27
N GLN A 43 -6.55 10.81 5.05
CA GLN A 43 -7.77 10.55 4.31
C GLN A 43 -8.65 9.54 5.03
N ALA A 44 -8.05 8.47 5.58
CA ALA A 44 -8.76 7.44 6.32
C ALA A 44 -9.48 8.03 7.55
N ARG A 45 -8.79 8.83 8.36
CA ARG A 45 -9.39 9.52 9.51
C ARG A 45 -10.51 10.47 9.11
N TYR A 46 -10.32 11.27 8.06
CA TYR A 46 -11.35 12.18 7.54
C TYR A 46 -12.63 11.41 7.17
N LEU A 47 -12.49 10.31 6.43
CA LEU A 47 -13.63 9.47 6.05
C LEU A 47 -14.32 8.84 7.27
N ALA A 48 -13.56 8.43 8.28
CA ALA A 48 -14.13 7.86 9.51
C ALA A 48 -14.91 8.91 10.33
N GLU A 49 -14.41 10.14 10.41
CA GLU A 49 -15.09 11.27 11.08
C GLU A 49 -16.38 11.67 10.33
N GLU A 50 -16.33 11.70 9.00
CA GLU A 50 -17.52 11.96 8.18
C GLU A 50 -18.56 10.82 8.33
N ALA A 51 -18.11 9.57 8.31
CA ALA A 51 -18.97 8.41 8.55
C ALA A 51 -19.66 8.48 9.93
N LEU A 52 -18.93 8.86 10.98
CA LEU A 52 -19.46 9.05 12.33
C LEU A 52 -20.57 10.12 12.36
N SER A 53 -20.35 11.21 11.62
CA SER A 53 -21.32 12.28 11.49
C SER A 53 -22.62 11.78 10.85
N TYR A 54 -22.55 10.97 9.79
CA TYR A 54 -23.72 10.35 9.16
C TYR A 54 -24.36 9.26 10.03
N GLU A 55 -23.58 8.48 10.76
CA GLU A 55 -24.06 7.43 11.66
C GLU A 55 -24.94 7.99 12.78
N HIS A 56 -24.50 9.09 13.39
CA HIS A 56 -25.15 9.75 14.53
C HIS A 56 -26.05 10.92 14.14
N GLY A 57 -25.93 11.46 12.91
CA GLY A 57 -26.64 12.65 12.48
C GLY A 57 -26.08 13.95 13.06
N GLU A 58 -24.76 14.02 13.26
CA GLU A 58 -24.08 15.21 13.78
C GLU A 58 -23.78 16.18 12.64
N GLY A 59 -24.48 17.32 12.60
CA GLY A 59 -24.31 18.33 11.55
C GLY A 59 -24.87 17.92 10.16
N VAL A 60 -25.23 16.65 9.98
CA VAL A 60 -25.84 16.08 8.77
C VAL A 60 -27.10 15.28 9.12
N ARG A 61 -27.93 14.97 8.11
CA ARG A 61 -29.05 14.04 8.31
C ARG A 61 -28.47 12.64 8.55
N ARG A 62 -28.94 11.99 9.60
CA ARG A 62 -28.55 10.62 9.92
C ARG A 62 -28.82 9.68 8.73
N ASP A 63 -27.78 8.99 8.29
CA ASP A 63 -27.77 8.04 7.18
C ASP A 63 -26.76 6.92 7.46
N PRO A 64 -27.19 5.84 8.12
CA PRO A 64 -26.29 4.74 8.47
C PRO A 64 -25.85 3.93 7.26
N GLU A 65 -26.59 3.93 6.14
CA GLU A 65 -26.17 3.24 4.91
C GLU A 65 -24.97 3.96 4.29
N HIS A 66 -25.05 5.30 4.21
CA HIS A 66 -23.93 6.10 3.73
C HIS A 66 -22.72 6.05 4.67
N ALA A 67 -22.94 6.05 5.98
CA ALA A 67 -21.87 5.86 6.97
C ALA A 67 -21.11 4.54 6.75
N ALA A 68 -21.81 3.44 6.45
CA ALA A 68 -21.17 2.14 6.19
C ALA A 68 -20.24 2.18 4.96
N VAL A 69 -20.64 2.91 3.91
CA VAL A 69 -19.81 3.10 2.70
C VAL A 69 -18.53 3.86 3.04
N LEU A 70 -18.64 4.98 3.77
CA LEU A 70 -17.50 5.80 4.18
C LEU A 70 -16.56 5.04 5.13
N TYR A 71 -17.11 4.31 6.10
CA TYR A 71 -16.30 3.43 6.96
C TYR A 71 -15.59 2.35 6.16
N CYS A 72 -16.23 1.76 5.14
CA CYS A 72 -15.56 0.78 4.32
C CYS A 72 -14.40 1.37 3.52
N GLU A 73 -14.57 2.57 2.97
CA GLU A 73 -13.48 3.26 2.28
C GLU A 73 -12.33 3.59 3.24
N SER A 74 -12.65 4.07 4.44
CA SER A 74 -11.66 4.34 5.50
C SER A 74 -10.93 3.05 5.96
N ALA A 75 -11.66 1.97 6.18
CA ALA A 75 -11.10 0.66 6.52
C ALA A 75 -10.16 0.13 5.42
N ARG A 76 -10.49 0.36 4.14
CA ARG A 76 -9.61 0.03 3.01
C ARG A 76 -8.30 0.80 3.01
N LEU A 77 -8.28 1.99 3.61
CA LEU A 77 -7.07 2.79 3.84
C LEU A 77 -6.32 2.41 5.13
N GLY A 78 -6.80 1.41 5.87
CA GLY A 78 -6.16 0.86 7.05
C GLY A 78 -6.53 1.54 8.36
N ASP A 79 -7.65 2.27 8.43
CA ASP A 79 -8.08 2.90 9.67
C ASP A 79 -8.71 1.87 10.64
N PRO A 80 -8.13 1.68 11.83
CA PRO A 80 -8.60 0.67 12.77
C PRO A 80 -9.93 1.05 13.45
N GLU A 81 -10.23 2.34 13.60
CA GLU A 81 -11.51 2.79 14.17
C GLU A 81 -12.65 2.53 13.18
N ALA A 82 -12.43 2.78 11.88
CA ALA A 82 -13.40 2.48 10.84
C ALA A 82 -13.66 0.98 10.69
N MET A 83 -12.62 0.14 10.78
CA MET A 83 -12.80 -1.32 10.81
C MET A 83 -13.68 -1.74 11.99
N TYR A 84 -13.42 -1.22 13.19
CA TYR A 84 -14.25 -1.48 14.36
C TYR A 84 -15.69 -1.00 14.17
N ALA A 85 -15.90 0.24 13.70
CA ALA A 85 -17.23 0.81 13.51
C ALA A 85 -18.03 0.03 12.47
N LEU A 86 -17.42 -0.32 11.33
CA LEU A 86 -18.04 -1.14 10.30
C LEU A 86 -18.38 -2.55 10.83
N GLY A 87 -17.48 -3.15 11.60
CA GLY A 87 -17.74 -4.44 12.26
C GLY A 87 -18.93 -4.37 13.21
N TRP A 88 -19.03 -3.29 13.98
CA TRP A 88 -20.18 -3.05 14.85
C TRP A 88 -21.48 -2.88 14.07
N MET A 89 -21.44 -2.20 12.93
CA MET A 89 -22.61 -2.02 12.05
C MET A 89 -23.10 -3.35 11.49
N TYR A 90 -22.20 -4.23 11.04
CA TYR A 90 -22.54 -5.58 10.59
C TYR A 90 -23.09 -6.45 11.72
N ALA A 91 -22.55 -6.37 12.94
CA ALA A 91 -23.06 -7.13 14.08
C ALA A 91 -24.48 -6.69 14.51
N ASN A 92 -24.82 -5.41 14.33
CA ASN A 92 -26.06 -4.81 14.82
C ASN A 92 -27.08 -4.48 13.72
N ALA A 93 -26.80 -4.83 12.46
CA ALA A 93 -27.64 -4.48 11.30
C ALA A 93 -27.94 -2.97 11.20
N ARG A 94 -26.94 -2.11 11.47
CA ARG A 94 -27.10 -0.66 11.38
C ARG A 94 -26.67 -0.17 9.99
N GLY A 95 -27.64 0.09 9.11
CA GLY A 95 -27.36 0.57 7.74
C GLY A 95 -26.77 -0.50 6.81
N VAL A 96 -26.64 -1.73 7.27
CA VAL A 96 -26.18 -2.88 6.50
C VAL A 96 -26.96 -4.12 6.94
N VAL A 97 -27.01 -5.13 6.07
CA VAL A 97 -27.55 -6.44 6.44
C VAL A 97 -26.62 -7.09 7.46
N ARG A 98 -27.17 -7.66 8.53
CA ARG A 98 -26.37 -8.31 9.57
C ARG A 98 -25.53 -9.43 8.98
N ASN A 99 -24.23 -9.44 9.29
CA ASN A 99 -23.31 -10.50 8.93
C ASN A 99 -22.24 -10.66 10.01
N ASP A 100 -22.34 -11.72 10.80
CA ASP A 100 -21.49 -11.94 11.97
C ASP A 100 -20.07 -12.39 11.57
N GLU A 101 -19.89 -13.00 10.39
CA GLU A 101 -18.57 -13.36 9.86
C GLU A 101 -17.79 -12.10 9.44
N TYR A 102 -18.45 -11.16 8.74
CA TYR A 102 -17.84 -9.87 8.40
C TYR A 102 -17.49 -9.09 9.65
N ALA A 103 -18.39 -9.05 10.64
CA ALA A 103 -18.14 -8.36 11.91
C ALA A 103 -16.92 -8.94 12.64
N GLY A 104 -16.83 -10.28 12.76
CA GLY A 104 -15.69 -10.95 13.40
C GLY A 104 -14.36 -10.65 12.70
N THR A 105 -14.33 -10.74 11.38
CA THR A 105 -13.15 -10.42 10.58
C THR A 105 -12.72 -8.96 10.75
N LEU A 106 -13.67 -8.01 10.70
CA LEU A 106 -13.41 -6.58 10.90
C LEU A 106 -12.87 -6.26 12.30
N PHE A 107 -13.40 -6.88 13.35
CA PHE A 107 -12.86 -6.70 14.70
C PHE A 107 -11.47 -7.31 14.86
N ALA A 108 -11.22 -8.48 14.26
CA ALA A 108 -9.89 -9.09 14.30
C ALA A 108 -8.84 -8.20 13.61
N MET A 109 -9.15 -7.66 12.42
CA MET A 109 -8.26 -6.70 11.72
C MET A 109 -8.03 -5.44 12.54
N ALA A 110 -9.09 -4.84 13.10
CA ALA A 110 -8.97 -3.66 13.96
C ALA A 110 -8.13 -3.93 15.21
N ALA A 111 -8.31 -5.09 15.86
CA ALA A 111 -7.56 -5.50 17.04
C ALA A 111 -6.08 -5.73 16.72
N PHE A 112 -5.78 -6.35 15.57
CA PHE A 112 -4.41 -6.53 15.07
C PHE A 112 -3.69 -5.18 14.88
N LEU A 113 -4.42 -4.16 14.43
CA LEU A 113 -3.92 -2.78 14.29
C LEU A 113 -3.96 -1.97 15.60
N GLY A 114 -4.34 -2.57 16.72
CA GLY A 114 -4.27 -1.98 18.06
C GLY A 114 -5.55 -1.30 18.56
N ASN A 115 -6.72 -1.54 17.94
CA ASN A 115 -7.99 -1.03 18.45
C ASN A 115 -8.43 -1.77 19.73
N ALA A 116 -8.40 -1.06 20.86
CA ALA A 116 -8.71 -1.63 22.17
C ALA A 116 -10.19 -2.03 22.36
N HIS A 117 -11.11 -1.45 21.60
CA HIS A 117 -12.52 -1.84 21.63
C HIS A 117 -12.70 -3.16 20.88
N ALA A 118 -12.10 -3.28 19.69
CA ALA A 118 -12.11 -4.48 18.88
C ALA A 118 -11.45 -5.67 19.58
N GLU A 119 -10.35 -5.45 20.31
CA GLU A 119 -9.69 -6.50 21.11
C GLU A 119 -10.63 -7.15 22.15
N LYS A 120 -11.60 -6.38 22.68
CA LYS A 120 -12.63 -6.93 23.57
C LYS A 120 -13.70 -7.69 22.79
N MET A 121 -14.01 -7.23 21.58
CA MET A 121 -15.03 -7.82 20.72
C MET A 121 -14.63 -9.19 20.16
N THR A 122 -13.32 -9.45 19.95
CA THR A 122 -12.84 -10.77 19.50
C THR A 122 -13.21 -11.92 20.43
N ARG A 123 -13.54 -11.64 21.70
CA ARG A 123 -14.02 -12.63 22.66
C ARG A 123 -15.48 -13.03 22.45
N TYR A 124 -16.25 -12.18 21.76
CA TYR A 124 -17.69 -12.36 21.54
C TYR A 124 -18.02 -12.68 20.08
N THR A 125 -17.07 -12.47 19.18
CA THR A 125 -17.19 -12.88 17.77
C THR A 125 -16.58 -14.26 17.56
N GLY A 126 -17.06 -14.97 16.55
CA GLY A 126 -16.48 -16.25 16.14
C GLY A 126 -15.04 -16.10 15.64
N ASP A 127 -14.46 -17.21 15.21
CA ASP A 127 -13.11 -17.25 14.64
C ASP A 127 -12.97 -16.32 13.43
N TYR A 128 -11.75 -15.84 13.18
CA TYR A 128 -11.44 -15.10 11.97
C TYR A 128 -11.64 -16.01 10.75
N THR A 129 -12.54 -15.62 9.85
CA THR A 129 -12.86 -16.42 8.64
C THR A 129 -12.22 -15.84 7.38
N GLY A 130 -11.65 -14.63 7.45
CA GLY A 130 -11.22 -13.86 6.28
C GLY A 130 -12.37 -13.33 5.42
N ALA A 131 -13.62 -13.56 5.82
CA ALA A 131 -14.78 -13.03 5.11
C ALA A 131 -14.87 -11.52 5.32
N VAL A 132 -14.83 -10.76 4.23
CA VAL A 132 -14.96 -9.30 4.23
C VAL A 132 -16.08 -8.86 3.28
N PRO A 133 -16.70 -7.69 3.51
CA PRO A 133 -17.66 -7.14 2.56
C PRO A 133 -17.02 -6.79 1.22
N ASP A 134 -17.81 -6.80 0.15
CA ASP A 134 -17.35 -6.56 -1.23
C ASP A 134 -16.48 -5.31 -1.40
N CYS A 135 -16.77 -4.25 -0.64
CA CYS A 135 -16.03 -2.99 -0.69
C CYS A 135 -14.57 -3.09 -0.18
N LEU A 136 -14.23 -4.14 0.58
CA LEU A 136 -12.86 -4.45 0.99
C LEU A 136 -12.16 -5.43 0.04
N HIS A 137 -12.86 -6.03 -0.93
CA HIS A 137 -12.20 -6.79 -1.96
C HIS A 137 -11.47 -5.85 -2.93
N PRO A 138 -10.25 -6.20 -3.38
CA PRO A 138 -9.62 -5.48 -4.47
C PRO A 138 -10.53 -5.57 -5.70
N PRO A 139 -10.67 -4.49 -6.50
CA PRO A 139 -11.54 -4.52 -7.66
C PRO A 139 -11.08 -5.65 -8.59
N ALA A 140 -12.02 -6.45 -9.10
CA ALA A 140 -11.72 -7.63 -9.89
C ALA A 140 -10.82 -7.31 -11.10
N SER A 141 -10.89 -6.09 -11.65
CA SER A 141 -10.00 -5.61 -12.71
C SER A 141 -8.52 -5.60 -12.32
N THR A 142 -8.18 -5.37 -11.05
CA THR A 142 -6.80 -5.45 -10.55
C THR A 142 -6.33 -6.89 -10.43
N LEU A 143 -7.22 -7.84 -10.11
CA LEU A 143 -6.90 -9.27 -10.07
C LEU A 143 -6.80 -9.90 -11.47
N LEU A 144 -7.53 -9.34 -12.44
CA LEU A 144 -7.57 -9.75 -13.84
C LEU A 144 -6.47 -9.11 -14.70
N ALA A 145 -5.77 -8.09 -14.20
CA ALA A 145 -4.55 -7.64 -14.83
C ALA A 145 -3.54 -8.80 -14.79
N GLU A 146 -3.34 -9.45 -15.94
CA GLU A 146 -2.25 -10.39 -16.13
C GLU A 146 -0.95 -9.64 -15.84
N TRP A 147 -0.41 -9.81 -14.63
CA TRP A 147 0.91 -9.29 -14.31
C TRP A 147 1.89 -9.96 -15.26
N PRO A 148 2.52 -9.22 -16.20
CA PRO A 148 3.27 -9.83 -17.28
C PRO A 148 4.67 -10.17 -16.76
N ALA A 149 4.75 -11.20 -15.91
CA ALA A 149 6.00 -11.61 -15.28
C ALA A 149 7.08 -11.85 -16.34
N ASP A 150 6.71 -12.45 -17.47
CA ASP A 150 7.63 -12.72 -18.58
C ASP A 150 8.13 -11.44 -19.26
N GLU A 151 7.27 -10.44 -19.51
CA GLU A 151 7.68 -9.15 -20.08
C GLU A 151 8.56 -8.36 -19.10
N LEU A 152 8.21 -8.36 -17.81
CA LEU A 152 9.00 -7.75 -16.74
C LEU A 152 10.40 -8.36 -16.67
N ILE A 153 10.49 -9.69 -16.74
CA ILE A 153 11.77 -10.40 -16.76
C ILE A 153 12.53 -10.09 -18.06
N ALA A 154 11.84 -10.02 -19.20
CA ALA A 154 12.45 -9.69 -20.49
C ALA A 154 13.02 -8.26 -20.51
N ALA A 155 12.36 -7.31 -19.84
CA ALA A 155 12.81 -5.93 -19.69
C ALA A 155 14.00 -5.77 -18.73
N MET A 156 14.25 -6.73 -17.84
CA MET A 156 15.43 -6.74 -16.97
C MET A 156 16.68 -7.17 -17.74
N SER A 157 17.84 -6.65 -17.32
CA SER A 157 19.14 -7.04 -17.88
C SER A 157 20.07 -7.60 -16.80
N GLY A 158 21.06 -8.39 -17.22
CA GLY A 158 22.12 -8.91 -16.37
C GLY A 158 21.62 -9.80 -15.23
N ASP A 159 22.10 -9.54 -14.03
CA ASP A 159 21.93 -10.40 -12.86
C ASP A 159 20.47 -10.46 -12.39
N ARG A 160 19.74 -9.33 -12.46
CA ARG A 160 18.32 -9.27 -12.10
C ARG A 160 17.47 -10.20 -12.95
N GLN A 161 17.75 -10.26 -14.26
CA GLN A 161 17.04 -11.16 -15.17
C GLN A 161 17.33 -12.63 -14.83
N ARG A 162 18.61 -12.99 -14.54
CA ARG A 162 18.97 -14.36 -14.19
C ARG A 162 18.32 -14.81 -12.88
N ILE A 163 18.33 -13.95 -11.87
CA ILE A 163 17.71 -14.22 -10.55
C ILE A 163 16.19 -14.33 -10.66
N ALA A 164 15.55 -13.45 -11.43
CA ALA A 164 14.11 -13.52 -11.65
C ALA A 164 13.69 -14.83 -12.34
N ARG A 165 14.45 -15.31 -13.33
CA ARG A 165 14.21 -16.62 -13.97
C ARG A 165 14.36 -17.77 -12.98
N LEU A 166 15.41 -17.76 -12.17
CA LEU A 166 15.65 -18.76 -11.13
C LEU A 166 14.48 -18.83 -10.13
N LEU A 167 13.99 -17.67 -9.70
CA LEU A 167 12.86 -17.54 -8.80
C LEU A 167 11.55 -18.07 -9.41
N VAL A 168 11.25 -17.65 -10.65
CA VAL A 168 10.05 -18.10 -11.38
C VAL A 168 10.09 -19.61 -11.65
N GLU A 169 11.26 -20.17 -11.93
CA GLU A 169 11.43 -21.61 -12.12
C GLU A 169 11.18 -22.41 -10.83
N HIS A 170 11.66 -21.92 -9.69
CA HIS A 170 11.52 -22.64 -8.42
C HIS A 170 10.16 -22.47 -7.75
N ALA A 171 9.51 -21.31 -7.87
CA ALA A 171 8.27 -20.98 -7.15
C ALA A 171 7.17 -22.05 -7.25
N PRO A 172 6.85 -22.63 -8.42
CA PRO A 172 5.82 -23.65 -8.55
C PRO A 172 6.09 -24.92 -7.73
N ARG A 173 7.37 -25.27 -7.51
CA ARG A 173 7.76 -26.46 -6.72
C ARG A 173 7.36 -26.34 -5.25
N TYR A 174 7.13 -25.12 -4.77
CA TYR A 174 6.69 -24.82 -3.41
C TYR A 174 5.20 -24.47 -3.35
N GLY A 175 4.46 -24.60 -4.46
CA GLY A 175 3.05 -24.18 -4.54
C GLY A 175 2.87 -22.66 -4.50
N ILE A 176 3.92 -21.89 -4.79
CA ILE A 176 3.89 -20.43 -4.82
C ILE A 176 3.70 -19.96 -6.26
N ARG A 177 2.75 -19.05 -6.49
CA ARG A 177 2.56 -18.46 -7.81
C ARG A 177 3.79 -17.62 -8.19
N PRO A 178 4.41 -17.81 -9.37
CA PRO A 178 5.63 -17.09 -9.75
C PRO A 178 5.52 -15.57 -9.68
N ARG A 179 4.36 -15.02 -10.09
CA ARG A 179 4.06 -13.58 -9.97
C ARG A 179 4.18 -13.06 -8.55
N PHE A 180 3.70 -13.83 -7.56
CA PHE A 180 3.70 -13.43 -6.16
C PHE A 180 5.11 -13.48 -5.59
N ALA A 181 5.84 -14.57 -5.87
CA ALA A 181 7.26 -14.68 -5.48
C ALA A 181 8.11 -13.54 -6.07
N LEU A 182 7.92 -13.24 -7.36
CA LEU A 182 8.65 -12.16 -8.04
C LEU A 182 8.33 -10.79 -7.44
N ALA A 183 7.06 -10.51 -7.13
CA ALA A 183 6.66 -9.25 -6.48
C ALA A 183 7.33 -9.08 -5.11
N ILE A 184 7.37 -10.14 -4.30
CA ILE A 184 8.05 -10.14 -3.00
C ILE A 184 9.55 -9.87 -3.20
N ALA A 185 10.23 -10.64 -4.05
CA ALA A 185 11.68 -10.47 -4.23
C ALA A 185 12.06 -9.08 -4.78
N LEU A 186 11.20 -8.48 -5.61
CA LEU A 186 11.35 -7.10 -6.08
C LEU A 186 11.18 -6.09 -4.94
N ALA A 187 10.21 -6.29 -4.06
CA ALA A 187 9.99 -5.40 -2.90
C ALA A 187 11.09 -5.53 -1.84
N GLU A 188 11.55 -6.75 -1.58
CA GLU A 188 12.52 -7.08 -0.53
C GLU A 188 13.94 -6.61 -0.85
N SER A 189 14.44 -6.92 -2.04
CA SER A 189 15.84 -6.64 -2.41
C SER A 189 16.00 -6.01 -3.79
N ASN A 190 14.90 -5.80 -4.53
CA ASN A 190 14.93 -5.50 -5.95
C ASN A 190 15.73 -6.54 -6.77
N LEU A 191 15.64 -7.82 -6.37
CA LEU A 191 16.38 -8.97 -6.93
C LEU A 191 17.91 -8.87 -6.75
N ASN A 192 18.39 -8.23 -5.69
CA ASN A 192 19.81 -8.10 -5.39
C ASN A 192 20.29 -9.26 -4.48
N PRO A 193 21.18 -10.15 -4.94
CA PRO A 193 21.64 -11.30 -4.15
C PRO A 193 22.61 -10.92 -3.03
N SER A 194 23.21 -9.73 -3.10
CA SER A 194 24.13 -9.20 -2.09
C SER A 194 23.44 -8.23 -1.12
N ALA A 195 22.09 -8.15 -1.15
CA ALA A 195 21.35 -7.23 -0.29
C ALA A 195 21.49 -7.62 1.19
N LEU A 196 21.73 -6.62 2.03
CA LEU A 196 21.79 -6.75 3.48
C LEU A 196 21.00 -5.60 4.12
N SER A 197 19.97 -5.91 4.90
CA SER A 197 19.19 -4.89 5.61
C SER A 197 19.80 -4.51 6.96
N PRO A 198 19.38 -3.38 7.57
CA PRO A 198 19.75 -3.04 8.95
C PRO A 198 19.36 -4.09 10.00
N LYS A 199 18.37 -4.94 9.69
CA LYS A 199 17.94 -6.07 10.54
C LYS A 199 18.65 -7.38 10.18
N ASN A 200 19.76 -7.30 9.44
CA ASN A 200 20.57 -8.44 9.04
C ASN A 200 19.82 -9.44 8.12
N ALA A 201 18.78 -8.99 7.43
CA ALA A 201 18.10 -9.79 6.41
C ALA A 201 18.94 -9.82 5.12
N MET A 202 19.07 -11.00 4.50
CA MET A 202 20.08 -11.27 3.48
C MET A 202 19.48 -11.73 2.15
N GLY A 203 20.14 -11.32 1.07
CA GLY A 203 19.95 -11.84 -0.28
C GLY A 203 18.62 -11.45 -0.93
N VAL A 204 18.27 -12.23 -1.95
CA VAL A 204 17.17 -11.95 -2.89
C VAL A 204 15.81 -11.81 -2.18
N MET A 205 15.52 -12.69 -1.23
CA MET A 205 14.25 -12.75 -0.50
C MET A 205 14.36 -12.23 0.94
N GLN A 206 15.45 -11.52 1.27
CA GLN A 206 15.68 -10.92 2.60
C GLN A 206 15.42 -11.89 3.76
N LEU A 207 16.10 -13.05 3.74
CA LEU A 207 16.04 -14.01 4.84
C LEU A 207 16.84 -13.49 6.03
N ILE A 208 16.20 -13.39 7.20
CA ILE A 208 16.92 -13.20 8.47
C ILE A 208 17.65 -14.49 8.88
N PRO A 209 18.72 -14.42 9.69
CA PRO A 209 19.58 -15.58 9.99
C PRO A 209 18.83 -16.77 10.58
N GLU A 210 17.91 -16.54 11.51
CA GLU A 210 17.13 -17.57 12.18
C GLU A 210 16.21 -18.31 11.20
N THR A 211 15.65 -17.59 10.23
CA THR A 211 14.85 -18.18 9.15
C THR A 211 15.74 -18.98 8.19
N ALA A 212 16.89 -18.44 7.80
CA ALA A 212 17.84 -19.16 6.95
C ALA A 212 18.25 -20.50 7.59
N GLU A 213 18.57 -20.52 8.89
CA GLU A 213 18.88 -21.74 9.63
C GLU A 213 17.70 -22.73 9.65
N ARG A 214 16.50 -22.25 9.99
CA ARG A 214 15.28 -23.07 10.06
C ARG A 214 14.97 -23.78 8.74
N PHE A 215 15.25 -23.13 7.61
CA PHE A 215 15.02 -23.68 6.28
C PHE A 215 16.30 -24.20 5.60
N ASN A 216 17.34 -24.47 6.40
CA ASN A 216 18.60 -25.11 5.98
C ASN A 216 19.31 -24.38 4.82
N VAL A 217 19.32 -23.05 4.86
CA VAL A 217 20.09 -22.17 3.96
C VAL A 217 21.44 -21.86 4.61
N ARG A 218 22.53 -22.39 4.04
CA ARG A 218 23.89 -22.24 4.57
C ARG A 218 24.64 -21.05 3.99
N LYS A 219 24.31 -20.65 2.76
CA LYS A 219 24.86 -19.47 2.07
C LYS A 219 23.72 -18.52 1.70
N PRO A 220 23.26 -17.66 2.62
CA PRO A 220 22.14 -16.76 2.35
C PRO A 220 22.38 -15.73 1.24
N LEU A 221 23.64 -15.50 0.83
CA LEU A 221 23.99 -14.64 -0.32
C LEU A 221 24.14 -15.42 -1.63
N ASP A 222 24.07 -16.75 -1.59
CA ASP A 222 23.89 -17.56 -2.79
C ASP A 222 22.43 -17.38 -3.28
N PRO A 223 22.20 -16.92 -4.53
CA PRO A 223 20.86 -16.61 -4.99
C PRO A 223 19.93 -17.82 -4.97
N GLU A 224 20.44 -19.01 -5.33
CA GLU A 224 19.62 -20.21 -5.45
C GLU A 224 19.21 -20.74 -4.08
N GLU A 225 20.16 -20.81 -3.14
CA GLU A 225 19.89 -21.25 -1.78
C GLU A 225 18.96 -20.28 -1.05
N ASN A 226 19.18 -18.96 -1.21
CA ASN A 226 18.32 -17.93 -0.65
C ASN A 226 16.87 -18.02 -1.19
N ILE A 227 16.71 -18.16 -2.51
CA ILE A 227 15.39 -18.29 -3.15
C ILE A 227 14.66 -19.55 -2.66
N LYS A 228 15.34 -20.70 -2.60
CA LYS A 228 14.73 -21.94 -2.12
C LYS A 228 14.28 -21.83 -0.66
N GLY A 229 15.09 -21.23 0.19
CA GLY A 229 14.74 -20.97 1.59
C GLY A 229 13.57 -20.00 1.73
N GLY A 230 13.58 -18.90 0.97
CA GLY A 230 12.50 -17.91 0.96
C GLY A 230 11.17 -18.50 0.49
N LEU A 231 11.17 -19.29 -0.58
CA LEU A 231 9.97 -19.98 -1.07
C LEU A 231 9.45 -21.03 -0.08
N ALA A 232 10.34 -21.78 0.58
CA ALA A 232 9.96 -22.71 1.64
C ALA A 232 9.32 -21.98 2.83
N TYR A 233 9.89 -20.83 3.21
CA TYR A 233 9.35 -19.99 4.25
C TYR A 233 7.97 -19.42 3.90
N LEU A 234 7.79 -18.87 2.69
CA LEU A 234 6.48 -18.39 2.22
C LEU A 234 5.44 -19.49 2.20
N ARG A 235 5.80 -20.70 1.75
CA ARG A 235 4.90 -21.87 1.80
C ARG A 235 4.54 -22.22 3.24
N TRP A 236 5.49 -22.17 4.16
CA TRP A 236 5.23 -22.40 5.58
C TRP A 236 4.27 -21.34 6.14
N LEU A 237 4.46 -20.05 5.84
CA LEU A 237 3.56 -18.98 6.27
C LEU A 237 2.13 -19.21 5.75
N LEU A 238 1.98 -19.49 4.45
CA LEU A 238 0.68 -19.79 3.85
C LEU A 238 0.00 -21.00 4.50
N ALA A 239 0.76 -22.02 4.89
CA ALA A 239 0.19 -23.19 5.56
C ALA A 239 -0.14 -22.91 7.03
N TYR A 240 0.68 -22.11 7.72
CA TYR A 240 0.53 -21.80 9.14
C TYR A 240 -0.62 -20.83 9.40
N PHE A 241 -0.83 -19.89 8.49
CA PHE A 241 -1.92 -18.90 8.54
C PHE A 241 -3.10 -19.27 7.62
N GLU A 242 -3.16 -20.51 7.13
CA GLU A 242 -4.25 -21.00 6.25
C GLU A 242 -4.53 -20.14 4.99
N GLY A 243 -3.53 -19.38 4.55
CA GLY A 243 -3.62 -18.45 3.39
C GLY A 243 -3.75 -16.98 3.75
N ASP A 244 -3.78 -16.63 5.03
CA ASP A 244 -3.92 -15.26 5.55
C ASP A 244 -2.55 -14.59 5.77
N ILE A 245 -1.96 -14.04 4.71
CA ILE A 245 -0.67 -13.31 4.73
C ILE A 245 -0.68 -12.02 3.91
#